data_AF-A0A093FHU5-F1
#
_entry.id   AF-A0A093FHU5-F1
#
_cell.length_a   1.000
_cell.length_b   1.000
_cell.length_c   1.000
_cell.angle_alpha   90.00
_cell.angle_beta   90.00
_cell.angle_gamma   90.00
#
_symmetry.space_group_name_H-M   'P 1'
#
loop_
_entity.id
_entity.type
_entity.pdbx_description
1 polymer ?
#
loop_
_entity_poly.entity_id
_entity_poly.type
_entity_poly.pdbx_seq_one_letter_code
_entity_poly.pdbx_strand_id
1 'polypeptide(L)'
;VAVFIIGSGMYKKVKPQGNIMIKVSKCIGFAIKNRFRHRSKEFPKREHWLDWASEKYDKRLIAQTKAVLKVLFLYIPLPMFWALFDQQGSRWTLQATAMDGNFGSMKLQPDQMQTVNPILIIIMVPVVDAVVYPLIKKCKINFTPLRKITVGMFLASLAFVAAALVQVQIDKTLPVFPAAGQSQIKVINLGTDGATVRFESPLQSVNVMSMESTGYMTFETSQLQSLNIISGNKTRTEVIKLPGGNRHTLGIKNTATDIVANWLFDNVTSKPEEGNNLIRFINNFPDTINVTMGNTPFGTLMSLSASNYNLFSGGRKYNITAIINSELCSVNSKALGFGSAYTIVINRCTGETLDVTYSEDISPNTVHMAWQIPQYFILTCAEVVFSVTGLEFSYSQAPSNMKAVLQAGWLLTVAVGNIIVLIVAGASKLSEQWAEYVLFAALLLAVCIIFAVMAYFYTYTDPNEIEAQLDEEEKKQVKKDQDAYEKQAEAVSRM
;
A
#
# COMPACT_ATOMS: atom_id res chain seq x y z
N VAL A 1 3.28 -22.46 18.35
CA VAL A 1 4.33 -23.21 19.10
C VAL A 1 3.76 -24.48 19.74
N ALA A 2 2.75 -24.38 20.62
CA ALA A 2 2.14 -25.56 21.26
C ALA A 2 1.66 -26.65 20.27
N VAL A 3 0.95 -26.26 19.21
CA VAL A 3 0.50 -27.19 18.13
C VAL A 3 1.68 -27.91 17.47
N PHE A 4 2.79 -27.21 17.24
CA PHE A 4 4.00 -27.78 16.63
C PHE A 4 4.70 -28.78 17.56
N ILE A 5 4.73 -28.49 18.87
CA ILE A 5 5.29 -29.39 19.89
C ILE A 5 4.49 -30.69 19.94
N ILE A 6 3.16 -30.60 19.98
CA ILE A 6 2.25 -31.77 20.01
C ILE A 6 2.41 -32.63 18.74
N GLY A 7 2.50 -32.00 17.57
CA GLY A 7 2.66 -32.71 16.29
C GLY A 7 4.07 -33.26 16.04
N SER A 8 5.09 -32.83 16.81
CA SER A 8 6.49 -33.18 16.55
C SER A 8 6.80 -34.68 16.69
N GLY A 9 6.02 -35.42 17.49
CA GLY A 9 6.11 -36.87 17.63
C GLY A 9 5.63 -37.63 16.39
N MET A 10 4.79 -37.02 15.55
CA MET A 10 4.27 -37.62 14.31
C MET A 10 5.23 -37.43 13.12
N TYR A 11 6.30 -36.66 13.28
CA TYR A 11 7.19 -36.29 12.17
C TYR A 11 8.39 -37.25 12.05
N LYS A 12 8.60 -37.83 10.86
CA LYS A 12 9.77 -38.68 10.59
C LYS A 12 11.02 -37.81 10.44
N LYS A 13 11.91 -37.85 11.43
CA LYS A 13 13.18 -37.09 11.44
C LYS A 13 14.21 -37.78 10.54
N VAL A 14 14.42 -37.24 9.35
CA VAL A 14 15.48 -37.70 8.43
C VAL A 14 16.80 -37.05 8.84
N LYS A 15 17.92 -37.80 8.78
CA LYS A 15 19.25 -37.28 9.10
C LYS A 15 19.60 -36.10 8.18
N PRO A 16 20.15 -34.98 8.70
CA PRO A 16 20.50 -33.84 7.88
C PRO A 16 21.59 -34.22 6.87
N GLN A 17 21.32 -34.07 5.57
CA GLN A 17 22.37 -34.04 4.56
C GLN A 17 23.24 -32.80 4.82
N GLY A 18 24.57 -32.94 4.74
CA GLY A 18 25.51 -31.89 5.14
C GLY A 18 25.30 -30.52 4.45
N ASN A 19 26.03 -29.49 4.86
CA ASN A 19 25.79 -28.11 4.42
C ASN A 19 26.18 -27.86 2.94
N ILE A 20 25.28 -28.24 2.03
CA ILE A 20 25.44 -28.13 0.57
C ILE A 20 25.59 -26.67 0.13
N MET A 21 24.91 -25.73 0.80
CA MET A 21 25.01 -24.30 0.49
C MET A 21 26.45 -23.78 0.62
N ILE A 22 27.15 -24.14 1.70
CA ILE A 22 28.56 -23.76 1.88
C ILE A 22 29.45 -24.37 0.79
N LYS A 23 29.20 -25.64 0.41
CA LYS A 23 29.96 -26.30 -0.65
C LYS A 23 29.77 -25.60 -2.00
N VAL A 24 28.53 -25.23 -2.34
CA VAL A 24 28.19 -24.49 -3.57
C VAL A 24 28.88 -23.12 -3.58
N SER A 25 28.78 -22.34 -2.49
CA SER A 25 29.41 -21.02 -2.42
C SER A 25 30.95 -21.09 -2.52
N LYS A 26 31.57 -22.08 -1.87
CA LYS A 26 33.03 -22.30 -1.97
C LYS A 26 33.44 -22.79 -3.37
N CYS A 27 32.61 -23.59 -4.03
CA CYS A 27 32.84 -24.04 -5.42
C CYS A 27 32.82 -22.86 -6.39
N ILE A 28 31.78 -22.01 -6.30
CA ILE A 28 31.65 -20.78 -7.11
C ILE A 28 32.82 -19.83 -6.86
N GLY A 29 33.14 -19.53 -5.59
CA GLY A 29 34.23 -18.64 -5.23
C GLY A 29 35.60 -19.16 -5.71
N PHE A 30 35.82 -20.48 -5.63
CA PHE A 30 37.04 -21.11 -6.15
C PHE A 30 37.09 -21.01 -7.68
N ALA A 31 36.02 -21.33 -8.40
CA ALA A 31 35.97 -21.21 -9.87
C ALA A 31 36.28 -19.79 -10.35
N ILE A 32 35.70 -18.78 -9.70
CA ILE A 32 35.94 -17.35 -10.01
C ILE A 32 37.41 -17.00 -9.75
N LYS A 33 37.93 -17.32 -8.57
CA LYS A 33 39.34 -17.05 -8.21
C LYS A 33 40.30 -17.74 -9.18
N ASN A 34 40.02 -18.98 -9.56
CA ASN A 34 40.87 -19.77 -10.44
C ASN A 34 40.83 -19.24 -11.89
N ARG A 35 39.66 -18.80 -12.37
CA ARG A 35 39.49 -18.14 -13.66
C ARG A 35 40.27 -16.81 -13.75
N PHE A 36 40.28 -16.01 -12.67
CA PHE A 36 41.05 -14.77 -12.63
C PHE A 36 42.56 -15.01 -12.59
N ARG A 37 43.02 -16.08 -11.90
CA ARG A 37 44.44 -16.46 -11.84
C ARG A 37 44.98 -17.02 -13.16
N HIS A 38 44.17 -17.75 -13.92
CA HIS A 38 44.57 -18.41 -15.16
C HIS A 38 44.05 -17.71 -16.41
N ARG A 39 43.92 -16.37 -16.37
CA ARG A 39 43.43 -15.55 -17.51
C ARG A 39 44.46 -15.37 -18.64
N SER A 40 45.67 -15.92 -18.49
CA SER A 40 46.74 -15.93 -19.50
C SER A 40 46.38 -16.76 -20.74
N LYS A 41 46.96 -16.45 -21.91
CA LYS A 41 46.81 -17.20 -23.16
C LYS A 41 47.40 -18.62 -23.11
N GLU A 42 48.17 -18.94 -22.08
CA GLU A 42 48.85 -20.24 -21.91
C GLU A 42 47.92 -21.38 -21.47
N PHE A 43 46.72 -21.08 -20.96
CA PHE A 43 45.78 -22.10 -20.51
C PHE A 43 44.64 -22.30 -21.52
N PRO A 44 44.30 -23.55 -21.91
CA PRO A 44 43.20 -23.81 -22.83
C PRO A 44 41.87 -23.35 -22.22
N LYS A 45 41.05 -22.69 -23.04
CA LYS A 45 39.72 -22.21 -22.61
C LYS A 45 38.82 -23.42 -22.34
N ARG A 46 38.19 -23.45 -21.17
CA ARG A 46 37.15 -24.43 -20.82
C ARG A 46 35.78 -24.02 -21.38
N GLU A 47 34.91 -24.97 -21.68
CA GLU A 47 33.58 -24.72 -22.27
C GLU A 47 32.67 -23.87 -21.36
N HIS A 48 32.69 -24.11 -20.04
CA HIS A 48 31.97 -23.29 -19.07
C HIS A 48 32.89 -22.74 -17.97
N TRP A 49 32.63 -21.52 -17.49
CA TRP A 49 33.47 -20.85 -16.48
C TRP A 49 33.52 -21.57 -15.12
N LEU A 50 32.49 -22.37 -14.81
CA LEU A 50 32.45 -23.17 -13.59
C LEU A 50 33.36 -24.42 -13.66
N ASP A 51 33.80 -24.82 -14.86
CA ASP A 51 34.68 -25.99 -15.01
C ASP A 51 36.07 -25.76 -14.44
N TRP A 52 36.45 -24.50 -14.16
CA TRP A 52 37.66 -24.15 -13.42
C TRP A 52 37.67 -24.67 -11.97
N ALA A 53 36.55 -25.19 -11.47
CA ALA A 53 36.47 -25.87 -10.18
C ALA A 53 36.85 -27.36 -10.24
N SER A 54 37.02 -27.96 -11.42
CA SER A 54 37.24 -29.41 -11.56
C SER A 54 38.53 -29.92 -10.92
N GLU A 55 39.46 -29.03 -10.59
CA GLU A 55 40.71 -29.34 -9.90
C GLU A 55 40.50 -29.71 -8.42
N LYS A 56 39.38 -29.25 -7.83
CA LYS A 56 39.12 -29.39 -6.40
C LYS A 56 37.76 -30.00 -6.07
N TYR A 57 36.80 -29.94 -6.99
CA TYR A 57 35.42 -30.35 -6.75
C TYR A 57 34.97 -31.39 -7.77
N ASP A 58 34.11 -32.30 -7.32
CA ASP A 58 33.55 -33.39 -8.12
C ASP A 58 32.74 -32.86 -9.30
N LYS A 59 32.82 -33.57 -10.44
CA LYS A 59 32.07 -33.23 -11.66
C LYS A 59 30.56 -33.12 -11.39
N ARG A 60 30.01 -34.00 -10.53
CA ARG A 60 28.62 -33.97 -10.09
C ARG A 60 28.24 -32.65 -9.41
N LEU A 61 29.07 -32.18 -8.46
CA LEU A 61 28.82 -30.91 -7.77
C LEU A 61 28.86 -29.73 -8.74
N ILE A 62 29.78 -29.74 -9.71
CA ILE A 62 29.91 -28.70 -10.73
C ILE A 62 28.67 -28.69 -11.64
N ALA A 63 28.24 -29.85 -12.15
CA ALA A 63 27.06 -29.97 -13.00
C ALA A 63 25.78 -29.51 -12.27
N GLN A 64 25.57 -29.97 -11.04
CA GLN A 64 24.43 -29.56 -10.21
C GLN A 64 24.47 -28.03 -9.92
N THR A 65 25.66 -27.48 -9.67
CA THR A 65 25.83 -26.03 -9.46
C THR A 65 25.53 -25.23 -10.75
N LYS A 66 25.92 -25.73 -11.94
CA LYS A 66 25.54 -25.11 -13.23
C LYS A 66 24.02 -25.05 -13.40
N ALA A 67 23.31 -26.14 -13.07
CA ALA A 67 21.84 -26.19 -13.15
C ALA A 67 21.19 -25.17 -12.22
N VAL A 68 21.63 -25.09 -10.96
CA VAL A 68 21.14 -24.09 -10.00
C VAL A 68 21.40 -22.67 -10.47
N LEU A 69 22.60 -22.37 -10.98
CA LEU A 69 22.94 -21.03 -11.47
C LEU A 69 22.08 -20.60 -12.66
N LYS A 70 21.68 -21.52 -13.54
CA LYS A 70 20.72 -21.22 -14.62
C LYS A 70 19.36 -20.77 -14.08
N VAL A 71 18.86 -21.43 -13.03
CA VAL A 71 17.58 -21.03 -12.39
C VAL A 71 17.74 -19.71 -11.62
N LEU A 72 18.84 -19.54 -10.87
CA LEU A 72 19.13 -18.28 -10.17
C LEU A 72 19.28 -17.09 -11.14
N PHE A 73 19.75 -17.32 -12.36
CA PHE A 73 19.79 -16.29 -13.38
C PHE A 73 18.38 -15.79 -13.75
N LEU A 74 17.39 -16.69 -13.82
CA LEU A 74 15.98 -16.30 -14.03
C LEU A 74 15.39 -15.51 -12.86
N TYR A 75 16.01 -15.57 -11.67
CA TYR A 75 15.54 -14.82 -10.51
C TYR A 75 15.94 -13.34 -10.53
N ILE A 76 16.84 -12.91 -11.43
CA ILE A 76 17.33 -11.52 -11.45
C ILE A 76 16.21 -10.45 -11.51
N PRO A 77 15.09 -10.64 -12.23
CA PRO A 77 13.99 -9.67 -12.26
C PRO A 77 13.04 -9.75 -11.05
N LEU A 78 13.05 -10.85 -10.29
CA LEU A 78 12.10 -11.10 -9.19
C LEU A 78 12.20 -10.11 -8.02
N PRO A 79 13.38 -9.59 -7.62
CA PRO A 79 13.45 -8.56 -6.57
C PRO A 79 12.60 -7.34 -6.86
N MET A 80 12.53 -6.90 -8.12
CA MET A 80 11.70 -5.76 -8.49
C MET A 80 10.21 -6.10 -8.43
N PHE A 81 9.84 -7.33 -8.82
CA PHE A 81 8.47 -7.82 -8.63
C PHE A 81 8.07 -7.78 -7.15
N TRP A 82 8.89 -8.34 -6.25
CA TRP A 82 8.62 -8.34 -4.81
C TRP A 82 8.57 -6.92 -4.23
N ALA A 83 9.50 -6.05 -4.62
CA ALA A 83 9.51 -4.66 -4.19
C ALA A 83 8.19 -3.93 -4.49
N LEU A 84 7.60 -4.21 -5.66
CA LEU A 84 6.35 -3.61 -6.10
C LEU A 84 5.14 -4.33 -5.52
N PHE A 85 5.16 -5.66 -5.48
CA PHE A 85 4.12 -6.48 -4.87
C PHE A 85 3.89 -6.13 -3.40
N ASP A 86 4.97 -5.97 -2.62
CA ASP A 86 4.89 -5.65 -1.20
C ASP A 86 4.34 -4.23 -0.93
N GLN A 87 4.27 -3.35 -1.95
CA GLN A 87 3.59 -2.05 -1.82
C GLN A 87 2.09 -2.18 -1.54
N GLN A 88 1.47 -3.33 -1.82
CA GLN A 88 0.07 -3.55 -1.47
C GLN A 88 -0.16 -3.42 0.05
N GLY A 89 0.83 -3.75 0.89
CA GLY A 89 0.69 -3.68 2.35
C GLY A 89 0.74 -2.24 2.87
N SER A 90 1.49 -1.36 2.22
CA SER A 90 1.66 0.02 2.66
C SER A 90 0.73 0.98 1.90
N ARG A 91 0.83 1.00 0.57
CA ARG A 91 0.17 1.99 -0.28
C ARG A 91 -1.33 1.77 -0.35
N TRP A 92 -1.80 0.52 -0.46
CA TRP A 92 -3.24 0.28 -0.48
C TRP A 92 -3.90 0.51 0.88
N THR A 93 -3.16 0.31 1.98
CA THR A 93 -3.59 0.73 3.32
C THR A 93 -3.75 2.25 3.39
N LEU A 94 -2.78 3.02 2.87
CA LEU A 94 -2.88 4.49 2.77
C LEU A 94 -4.02 4.94 1.86
N GLN A 95 -4.26 4.25 0.75
CA GLN A 95 -5.42 4.52 -0.10
C GLN A 95 -6.73 4.27 0.67
N ALA A 96 -6.79 3.22 1.49
CA ALA A 96 -7.97 2.88 2.28
C ALA A 96 -8.27 3.91 3.40
N THR A 97 -7.27 4.64 3.92
CA THR A 97 -7.52 5.70 4.93
C THR A 97 -8.40 6.83 4.39
N ALA A 98 -8.37 7.05 3.07
CA ALA A 98 -9.19 8.03 2.37
C ALA A 98 -10.53 7.47 1.86
N MET A 99 -10.91 6.26 2.25
CA MET A 99 -12.14 5.58 1.83
C MET A 99 -13.15 5.44 2.98
N ASP A 100 -14.40 5.12 2.65
CA ASP A 100 -15.44 4.78 3.62
C ASP A 100 -15.35 3.30 3.99
N GLY A 101 -15.13 3.02 5.27
CA GLY A 101 -15.00 1.67 5.84
C GLY A 101 -16.31 1.11 6.42
N ASN A 102 -17.45 1.71 6.11
CA ASN A 102 -18.75 1.29 6.63
C ASN A 102 -19.37 0.12 5.84
N PHE A 103 -19.12 -1.12 6.28
CA PHE A 103 -19.74 -2.33 5.73
C PHE A 103 -21.09 -2.66 6.41
N GLY A 104 -21.82 -1.64 6.89
CA GLY A 104 -23.12 -1.80 7.55
C GLY A 104 -22.99 -2.19 9.03
N SER A 105 -22.96 -3.48 9.34
CA SER A 105 -22.89 -3.98 10.74
C SER A 105 -21.48 -3.96 11.33
N MET A 106 -20.46 -3.91 10.49
CA MET A 106 -19.06 -3.88 10.88
C MET A 106 -18.36 -2.69 10.23
N LYS A 107 -17.44 -2.07 10.98
CA LYS A 107 -16.55 -1.03 10.47
C LYS A 107 -15.20 -1.66 10.25
N LEU A 108 -14.75 -1.62 9.01
CA LEU A 108 -13.46 -2.16 8.62
C LEU A 108 -12.43 -1.03 8.69
N GLN A 109 -11.34 -1.27 9.40
CA GLN A 109 -10.22 -0.33 9.45
C GLN A 109 -9.33 -0.49 8.21
N PRO A 110 -8.62 0.57 7.78
CA PRO A 110 -7.77 0.54 6.58
C PRO A 110 -6.74 -0.60 6.55
N ASP A 111 -6.11 -0.91 7.69
CA ASP A 111 -5.13 -1.97 7.86
C ASP A 111 -5.76 -3.38 7.74
N GLN A 112 -7.02 -3.52 8.16
CA GLN A 112 -7.76 -4.78 8.08
C GLN A 112 -8.07 -5.22 6.64
N MET A 113 -8.01 -4.30 5.66
CA MET A 113 -8.18 -4.62 4.23
C MET A 113 -7.17 -5.65 3.74
N GLN A 114 -5.99 -5.76 4.35
CA GLN A 114 -4.98 -6.74 3.98
C GLN A 114 -5.45 -8.19 4.20
N THR A 115 -6.46 -8.41 5.06
CA THR A 115 -7.08 -9.73 5.30
C THR A 115 -7.75 -10.30 4.04
N VAL A 116 -8.12 -9.44 3.09
CA VAL A 116 -8.72 -9.85 1.82
C VAL A 116 -7.76 -10.74 1.02
N ASN A 117 -6.45 -10.45 1.01
CA ASN A 117 -5.48 -11.23 0.24
C ASN A 117 -5.42 -12.72 0.65
N PRO A 118 -5.14 -13.10 1.91
CA PRO A 118 -5.07 -14.51 2.30
C PRO A 118 -6.41 -15.26 2.12
N ILE A 119 -7.55 -14.59 2.31
CA ILE A 119 -8.87 -15.19 2.00
C ILE A 119 -8.97 -15.50 0.51
N LEU A 120 -8.59 -14.56 -0.34
CA LEU A 120 -8.61 -14.76 -1.79
C LEU A 120 -7.63 -15.85 -2.22
N ILE A 121 -6.44 -15.98 -1.61
CA ILE A 121 -5.48 -17.04 -1.92
C ILE A 121 -6.10 -18.43 -1.69
N ILE A 122 -6.76 -18.62 -0.54
CA ILE A 122 -7.40 -19.90 -0.19
C ILE A 122 -8.46 -20.30 -1.22
N ILE A 123 -9.18 -19.33 -1.78
CA ILE A 123 -10.20 -19.55 -2.80
C ILE A 123 -9.57 -19.73 -4.19
N MET A 124 -8.60 -18.88 -4.55
CA MET A 124 -8.02 -18.81 -5.89
C MET A 124 -7.11 -20.00 -6.20
N VAL A 125 -6.37 -20.55 -5.23
CA VAL A 125 -5.48 -21.70 -5.48
C VAL A 125 -6.26 -22.91 -6.04
N PRO A 126 -7.34 -23.40 -5.38
CA PRO A 126 -8.17 -24.47 -5.94
C PRO A 126 -8.83 -24.10 -7.28
N VAL A 127 -9.27 -22.85 -7.44
CA VAL A 127 -9.92 -22.38 -8.68
C VAL A 127 -8.94 -22.41 -9.85
N VAL A 128 -7.71 -21.94 -9.64
CA VAL A 128 -6.68 -21.92 -10.68
C VAL A 128 -6.31 -23.35 -11.09
N ASP A 129 -6.10 -24.24 -10.13
CA ASP A 129 -5.69 -25.63 -10.39
C ASP A 129 -6.81 -26.51 -10.96
N ALA A 130 -8.03 -26.42 -10.41
CA ALA A 130 -9.14 -27.30 -10.79
C ALA A 130 -9.99 -26.77 -11.96
N VAL A 131 -9.97 -25.46 -12.22
CA VAL A 131 -10.83 -24.84 -13.24
C VAL A 131 -9.98 -24.17 -14.32
N VAL A 132 -9.12 -23.22 -13.96
CA VAL A 132 -8.40 -22.40 -14.95
C VAL A 132 -7.44 -23.22 -15.80
N TYR A 133 -6.54 -24.00 -15.19
CA TYR A 133 -5.58 -24.81 -15.95
C TYR A 133 -6.24 -25.90 -16.83
N PRO A 134 -7.26 -26.64 -16.37
CA PRO A 134 -7.99 -27.57 -17.22
C PRO A 134 -8.69 -26.91 -18.41
N LEU A 135 -9.27 -25.71 -18.23
CA LEU A 135 -9.87 -24.95 -19.32
C LEU A 135 -8.83 -24.49 -20.35
N ILE A 136 -7.68 -23.98 -19.90
CA ILE A 136 -6.58 -23.60 -20.81
C ILE A 136 -6.08 -24.83 -21.59
N LYS A 137 -6.00 -25.99 -20.93
CA LYS A 137 -5.63 -27.26 -21.58
C LYS A 137 -6.68 -27.69 -22.63
N LYS A 138 -7.97 -27.49 -22.38
CA LYS A 138 -9.04 -27.71 -23.37
C LYS A 138 -8.89 -26.79 -24.59
N CYS A 139 -8.39 -25.57 -24.40
CA CYS A 139 -8.06 -24.65 -25.49
C CYS A 139 -6.78 -25.03 -26.27
N LYS A 140 -6.13 -26.17 -25.96
CA LYS A 140 -4.89 -26.66 -26.59
C LYS A 140 -3.70 -25.70 -26.49
N ILE A 141 -3.69 -24.80 -25.51
CA ILE A 141 -2.58 -23.89 -25.28
C ILE A 141 -1.57 -24.56 -24.34
N ASN A 142 -0.35 -24.81 -24.84
CA ASN A 142 0.75 -25.31 -24.00
C ASN A 142 1.26 -24.18 -23.10
N PHE A 143 0.78 -24.20 -21.86
CA PHE A 143 1.07 -23.18 -20.87
C PHE A 143 2.23 -23.61 -19.96
N THR A 144 3.45 -23.38 -20.46
CA THR A 144 4.68 -23.74 -19.74
C THR A 144 4.82 -22.93 -18.43
N PRO A 145 5.53 -23.45 -17.42
CA PRO A 145 5.66 -22.76 -16.12
C PRO A 145 6.18 -21.31 -16.25
N LEU A 146 7.13 -21.04 -17.14
CA LEU A 146 7.65 -19.69 -17.33
C LEU A 146 6.64 -18.73 -17.97
N ARG A 147 5.77 -19.24 -18.86
CA ARG A 147 4.65 -18.47 -19.42
C ARG A 147 3.61 -18.13 -18.35
N LYS A 148 3.33 -19.07 -17.44
CA LYS A 148 2.46 -18.83 -16.28
C LYS A 148 3.00 -17.67 -15.43
N ILE A 149 4.27 -17.75 -15.05
CA ILE A 149 4.95 -16.71 -14.25
C ILE A 149 4.87 -15.34 -14.95
N THR A 150 5.08 -15.30 -16.27
CA THR A 150 4.95 -14.08 -17.08
C THR A 150 3.53 -13.50 -17.03
N VAL A 151 2.50 -14.34 -17.16
CA VAL A 151 1.10 -13.90 -17.01
C VAL A 151 0.83 -13.38 -15.61
N GLY A 152 1.39 -14.01 -14.57
CA GLY A 152 1.32 -13.50 -13.20
C GLY A 152 1.91 -12.10 -13.07
N MET A 153 3.11 -11.86 -13.59
CA MET A 153 3.73 -10.52 -13.58
C MET A 153 2.88 -9.48 -14.33
N PHE A 154 2.27 -9.87 -15.45
CA PHE A 154 1.38 -8.99 -16.21
C PHE A 154 0.09 -8.66 -15.44
N LEU A 155 -0.53 -9.65 -14.79
CA LEU A 155 -1.70 -9.44 -13.94
C LEU A 155 -1.37 -8.51 -12.75
N ALA A 156 -0.19 -8.64 -12.15
CA ALA A 156 0.24 -7.73 -11.08
C ALA A 156 0.31 -6.27 -11.58
N SER A 157 0.83 -6.04 -12.80
CA SER A 157 0.81 -4.71 -13.42
C SER A 157 -0.61 -4.17 -13.57
N LEU A 158 -1.56 -5.00 -14.04
CA LEU A 158 -2.97 -4.62 -14.16
C LEU A 158 -3.62 -4.31 -12.81
N ALA A 159 -3.23 -4.98 -11.73
CA ALA A 159 -3.74 -4.67 -10.39
C ALA A 159 -3.36 -3.24 -9.95
N PHE A 160 -2.14 -2.79 -10.27
CA PHE A 160 -1.70 -1.42 -10.01
C PHE A 160 -2.38 -0.39 -10.92
N VAL A 161 -2.72 -0.76 -12.16
CA VAL A 161 -3.59 0.08 -13.02
C VAL A 161 -4.97 0.25 -12.37
N ALA A 162 -5.58 -0.84 -11.87
CA ALA A 162 -6.85 -0.78 -11.16
C ALA A 162 -6.76 0.11 -9.90
N ALA A 163 -5.68 -0.01 -9.13
CA ALA A 163 -5.41 0.85 -7.98
C ALA A 163 -5.29 2.33 -8.35
N ALA A 164 -4.62 2.65 -9.46
CA ALA A 164 -4.54 4.02 -9.98
C ALA A 164 -5.93 4.58 -10.35
N LEU A 165 -6.78 3.77 -10.99
CA LEU A 165 -8.14 4.19 -11.35
C LEU A 165 -9.01 4.49 -10.12
N VAL A 166 -8.90 3.65 -9.08
CA VAL A 166 -9.58 3.89 -7.79
C VAL A 166 -9.04 5.17 -7.14
N GLN A 167 -7.72 5.38 -7.17
CA GLN A 167 -7.10 6.57 -6.61
C GLN A 167 -7.60 7.86 -7.27
N VAL A 168 -7.69 7.89 -8.59
CA VAL A 168 -8.22 9.05 -9.33
C VAL A 168 -9.65 9.41 -8.88
N GLN A 169 -10.46 8.42 -8.51
CA GLN A 169 -11.80 8.68 -8.01
C GLN A 169 -11.80 9.18 -6.55
N ILE A 170 -10.87 8.71 -5.72
CA ILE A 170 -10.67 9.20 -4.35
C ILE A 170 -10.17 10.64 -4.37
N ASP A 171 -9.20 10.97 -5.22
CA ASP A 171 -8.57 12.30 -5.28
C ASP A 171 -9.59 13.41 -5.59
N LYS A 172 -10.63 13.11 -6.39
CA LYS A 172 -11.75 14.04 -6.65
C LYS A 172 -12.55 14.41 -5.40
N THR A 173 -12.46 13.61 -4.34
CA THR A 173 -13.21 13.78 -3.09
C THR A 173 -12.36 14.38 -1.97
N LEU A 174 -11.05 14.54 -2.20
CA LEU A 174 -10.14 15.15 -1.22
C LEU A 174 -10.24 16.68 -1.27
N PRO A 175 -10.17 17.36 -0.12
CA PRO A 175 -10.16 18.82 -0.09
C PRO A 175 -8.84 19.36 -0.67
N VAL A 176 -8.94 20.40 -1.50
CA VAL A 176 -7.77 21.14 -1.99
C VAL A 176 -7.45 22.25 -1.00
N PHE A 177 -6.26 22.19 -0.41
CA PHE A 177 -5.78 23.20 0.54
C PHE A 177 -5.12 24.39 -0.18
N PRO A 178 -5.18 25.61 0.39
CA PRO A 178 -4.60 26.79 -0.25
C PRO A 178 -3.07 26.73 -0.28
N ALA A 179 -2.48 27.15 -1.39
CA ALA A 179 -1.03 27.35 -1.50
C ALA A 179 -0.56 28.56 -0.66
N ALA A 180 0.76 28.72 -0.45
CA ALA A 180 1.32 29.79 0.38
C ALA A 180 0.90 31.23 -0.02
N GLY A 181 0.58 31.47 -1.30
CA GLY A 181 0.07 32.76 -1.80
C GLY A 181 -1.45 32.94 -1.70
N GLN A 182 -2.19 31.88 -1.35
CA GLN A 182 -3.64 31.83 -1.35
C GLN A 182 -4.21 31.71 0.07
N SER A 183 -5.43 32.20 0.28
CA SER A 183 -6.19 31.96 1.50
C SER A 183 -7.58 31.45 1.13
N GLN A 184 -8.11 30.55 1.95
CA GLN A 184 -9.48 30.05 1.76
C GLN A 184 -10.40 30.59 2.84
N ILE A 185 -11.56 31.11 2.44
CA ILE A 185 -12.55 31.70 3.34
C ILE A 185 -13.86 30.95 3.18
N LYS A 186 -14.43 30.56 4.31
CA LYS A 186 -15.78 30.02 4.45
C LYS A 186 -16.62 31.01 5.24
N VAL A 187 -17.87 31.23 4.84
CA VAL A 187 -18.79 32.11 5.57
C VAL A 187 -19.85 31.28 6.26
N ILE A 188 -20.11 31.54 7.54
CA ILE A 188 -21.20 30.94 8.32
C ILE A 188 -22.10 32.07 8.80
N ASN A 189 -23.37 32.01 8.42
CA ASN A 189 -24.38 32.93 8.94
C ASN A 189 -24.98 32.36 10.23
N LEU A 190 -24.67 33.00 11.35
CA LEU A 190 -25.14 32.66 12.70
C LEU A 190 -26.44 33.40 13.07
N GLY A 191 -26.95 34.25 12.16
CA GLY A 191 -28.15 35.06 12.35
C GLY A 191 -29.43 34.48 11.73
N THR A 192 -30.56 35.09 12.10
CA THR A 192 -31.89 34.76 11.56
C THR A 192 -32.18 35.42 10.21
N ASP A 193 -31.45 36.46 9.85
CA ASP A 193 -31.60 37.16 8.58
C ASP A 193 -30.63 36.59 7.54
N GLY A 194 -30.98 36.68 6.25
CA GLY A 194 -30.02 36.43 5.17
C GLY A 194 -28.88 37.44 5.20
N ALA A 195 -27.69 37.00 4.80
CA ALA A 195 -26.50 37.84 4.68
C ALA A 195 -25.91 37.75 3.26
N THR A 196 -25.42 38.87 2.74
CA THR A 196 -24.66 38.95 1.49
C THR A 196 -23.26 39.44 1.81
N VAL A 197 -22.24 38.67 1.45
CA VAL A 197 -20.83 39.03 1.59
C VAL A 197 -20.28 39.38 0.22
N ARG A 198 -19.78 40.60 0.04
CA ARG A 198 -19.16 41.08 -1.19
C ARG A 198 -17.67 41.28 -0.97
N PHE A 199 -16.85 40.54 -1.71
CA PHE A 199 -15.40 40.71 -1.75
C PHE A 199 -15.07 41.80 -2.77
N GLU A 200 -14.20 42.76 -2.41
CA GLU A 200 -13.92 43.90 -3.28
C GLU A 200 -13.05 43.54 -4.50
N SER A 201 -12.20 42.53 -4.38
CA SER A 201 -11.31 42.09 -5.46
C SER A 201 -10.91 40.62 -5.26
N PRO A 202 -11.32 39.68 -6.14
CA PRO A 202 -12.28 39.84 -7.24
C PRO A 202 -13.70 40.18 -6.74
N LEU A 203 -14.52 40.83 -7.58
CA LEU A 203 -15.94 41.15 -7.31
C LEU A 203 -16.79 39.88 -7.26
N GLN A 204 -16.66 39.13 -6.17
CA GLN A 204 -17.44 37.96 -5.87
C GLN A 204 -18.43 38.31 -4.75
N SER A 205 -19.71 38.04 -4.98
CA SER A 205 -20.75 38.20 -3.96
C SER A 205 -21.35 36.84 -3.62
N VAL A 206 -21.49 36.54 -2.34
CA VAL A 206 -22.08 35.30 -1.87
C VAL A 206 -23.23 35.58 -0.93
N ASN A 207 -24.36 34.96 -1.21
CA ASN A 207 -25.55 35.01 -0.38
C ASN A 207 -25.56 33.79 0.53
N VAL A 208 -25.74 34.01 1.82
CA VAL A 208 -25.79 32.96 2.84
C VAL A 208 -27.11 33.11 3.58
N MET A 209 -27.95 32.08 3.48
CA MET A 209 -29.24 32.06 4.17
C MET A 209 -29.04 31.98 5.68
N SER A 210 -30.11 32.20 6.43
CA SER A 210 -30.09 32.10 7.88
C SER A 210 -29.62 30.71 8.33
N MET A 211 -28.70 30.68 9.31
CA MET A 211 -28.15 29.44 9.89
C MET A 211 -27.43 28.52 8.90
N GLU A 212 -27.10 29.00 7.69
CA GLU A 212 -26.38 28.22 6.68
C GLU A 212 -24.91 28.65 6.57
N SER A 213 -24.14 27.84 5.86
CA SER A 213 -22.74 28.12 5.55
C SER A 213 -22.41 27.85 4.09
N THR A 214 -21.36 28.52 3.62
CA THR A 214 -20.81 28.30 2.28
C THR A 214 -19.79 27.17 2.29
N GLY A 215 -19.38 26.72 1.10
CA GLY A 215 -18.10 26.04 0.95
C GLY A 215 -16.91 26.99 1.15
N TYR A 216 -15.70 26.43 1.22
CA TYR A 216 -14.48 27.22 1.17
C TYR A 216 -14.28 27.83 -0.22
N MET A 217 -14.00 29.12 -0.26
CA MET A 217 -13.68 29.87 -1.47
C MET A 217 -12.21 30.27 -1.42
N THR A 218 -11.48 30.04 -2.51
CA THR A 218 -10.05 30.36 -2.59
C THR A 218 -9.85 31.77 -3.15
N PHE A 219 -8.97 32.53 -2.51
CA PHE A 219 -8.60 33.87 -2.92
C PHE A 219 -7.08 34.03 -2.94
N GLU A 220 -6.58 34.86 -3.84
CA GLU A 220 -5.19 35.32 -3.80
C GLU A 220 -5.02 36.33 -2.68
N THR A 221 -4.08 36.07 -1.75
CA THR A 221 -3.90 36.88 -0.54
C THR A 221 -3.57 38.34 -0.88
N SER A 222 -2.91 38.59 -2.01
CA SER A 222 -2.56 39.93 -2.49
C SER A 222 -3.75 40.76 -2.97
N GLN A 223 -4.84 40.12 -3.39
CA GLN A 223 -6.03 40.78 -3.93
C GLN A 223 -7.08 41.03 -2.85
N LEU A 224 -7.01 40.31 -1.73
CA LEU A 224 -8.03 40.28 -0.71
C LEU A 224 -7.78 41.35 0.37
N GLN A 225 -8.27 42.58 0.13
CA GLN A 225 -8.01 43.73 1.01
C GLN A 225 -9.16 44.01 1.99
N SER A 226 -10.40 43.94 1.52
CA SER A 226 -11.58 44.18 2.35
C SER A 226 -12.81 43.43 1.81
N LEU A 227 -13.81 43.27 2.68
CA LEU A 227 -15.12 42.76 2.30
C LEU A 227 -16.23 43.60 2.92
N ASN A 228 -17.39 43.60 2.26
CA ASN A 228 -18.61 44.25 2.71
C ASN A 228 -19.66 43.19 3.05
N ILE A 229 -20.13 43.20 4.29
CA ILE A 229 -21.18 42.32 4.81
C ILE A 229 -22.48 43.12 4.86
N ILE A 230 -23.50 42.63 4.17
CA ILE A 230 -24.83 43.24 4.14
C ILE A 230 -25.80 42.23 4.75
N SER A 231 -26.53 42.61 5.80
CA SER A 231 -27.57 41.76 6.40
C SER A 231 -28.70 42.62 6.95
N GLY A 232 -29.94 42.29 6.57
CA GLY A 232 -31.08 43.19 6.77
C GLY A 232 -30.82 44.55 6.12
N ASN A 233 -30.98 45.62 6.90
CA ASN A 233 -30.74 47.01 6.45
C ASN A 233 -29.35 47.54 6.85
N LYS A 234 -28.44 46.68 7.32
CA LYS A 234 -27.13 47.07 7.82
C LYS A 234 -26.03 46.62 6.88
N THR A 235 -24.97 47.43 6.80
CA THR A 235 -23.76 47.13 6.05
C THR A 235 -22.55 47.35 6.94
N ARG A 236 -21.63 46.39 6.97
CA ARG A 236 -20.37 46.48 7.70
C ARG A 236 -19.20 46.12 6.80
N THR A 237 -18.17 46.94 6.81
CA THR A 237 -16.93 46.72 6.07
C THR A 237 -15.87 46.14 7.00
N GLU A 238 -15.25 45.04 6.59
CA GLU A 238 -14.15 44.39 7.33
C GLU A 238 -12.87 44.47 6.49
N VAL A 239 -11.80 44.98 7.10
CA VAL A 239 -10.46 44.99 6.48
C VAL A 239 -9.79 43.65 6.77
N ILE A 240 -9.30 43.00 5.71
CA ILE A 240 -8.80 41.63 5.81
C ILE A 240 -7.26 41.63 5.80
N LYS A 241 -6.67 41.01 6.81
CA LYS A 241 -5.23 40.75 6.91
C LYS A 241 -4.99 39.30 7.30
N LEU A 242 -5.30 38.38 6.39
CA LEU A 242 -5.14 36.95 6.64
C LEU A 242 -3.77 36.48 6.13
N PRO A 243 -3.09 35.61 6.89
CA PRO A 243 -1.87 34.96 6.40
C PRO A 243 -2.21 34.00 5.24
N GLY A 244 -1.36 33.98 4.22
CA GLY A 244 -1.45 33.01 3.13
C GLY A 244 -1.19 31.57 3.60
N GLY A 245 -1.65 30.59 2.83
CA GLY A 245 -1.56 29.15 3.11
C GLY A 245 -2.57 28.62 4.13
N ASN A 246 -3.56 29.42 4.52
CA ASN A 246 -4.45 29.11 5.64
C ASN A 246 -5.94 29.15 5.26
N ARG A 247 -6.73 28.37 6.00
CA ARG A 247 -8.19 28.32 5.92
C ARG A 247 -8.80 29.12 7.06
N HIS A 248 -9.82 29.90 6.76
CA HIS A 248 -10.50 30.76 7.70
C HIS A 248 -12.01 30.63 7.57
N THR A 249 -12.69 30.71 8.71
CA THR A 249 -14.15 30.74 8.78
C THR A 249 -14.60 32.09 9.33
N LEU A 250 -15.41 32.82 8.56
CA LEU A 250 -16.04 34.07 8.94
C LEU A 250 -17.45 33.81 9.47
N GLY A 251 -17.63 33.92 10.79
CA GLY A 251 -18.94 33.88 11.44
C GLY A 251 -19.59 35.26 11.40
N ILE A 252 -20.83 35.35 10.89
CA ILE A 252 -21.56 36.61 10.73
C ILE A 252 -22.86 36.52 11.50
N LYS A 253 -23.17 37.55 12.30
CA LYS A 253 -24.46 37.66 12.99
C LYS A 253 -24.98 39.08 12.96
N ASN A 254 -26.18 39.28 12.40
CA ASN A 254 -26.89 40.54 12.54
C ASN A 254 -27.48 40.63 13.95
N THR A 255 -27.05 41.61 14.74
CA THR A 255 -27.59 41.87 16.09
C THR A 255 -28.42 43.15 16.09
N ALA A 256 -29.13 43.43 17.20
CA ALA A 256 -29.95 44.63 17.32
C ALA A 256 -29.14 45.92 17.09
N THR A 257 -27.88 45.98 17.53
CA THR A 257 -27.02 47.16 17.43
C THR A 257 -26.22 47.18 16.13
N ASP A 258 -25.48 46.11 15.81
CA ASP A 258 -24.58 46.05 14.64
C ASP A 258 -24.48 44.63 14.05
N ILE A 259 -23.86 44.49 12.88
CA ILE A 259 -23.41 43.21 12.35
C ILE A 259 -22.12 42.83 13.09
N VAL A 260 -22.09 41.67 13.74
CA VAL A 260 -20.87 41.12 14.33
C VAL A 260 -20.22 40.16 13.34
N ALA A 261 -18.93 40.38 13.07
CA ALA A 261 -18.10 39.52 12.25
C ALA A 261 -16.98 38.94 13.12
N ASN A 262 -16.88 37.61 13.18
CA ASN A 262 -15.82 36.92 13.91
C ASN A 262 -15.01 36.03 12.97
N TRP A 263 -13.68 36.21 12.99
CA TRP A 263 -12.75 35.43 12.19
C TRP A 263 -12.21 34.25 12.99
N LEU A 264 -12.37 33.04 12.47
CA LEU A 264 -11.85 31.81 13.03
C LEU A 264 -10.75 31.28 12.14
N PHE A 265 -9.62 30.91 12.74
CA PHE A 265 -8.56 30.20 12.05
C PHE A 265 -8.84 28.70 12.06
N ASP A 266 -8.90 28.10 10.87
CA ASP A 266 -9.13 26.68 10.71
C ASP A 266 -7.79 25.96 10.64
N ASN A 267 -7.25 25.59 11.80
CA ASN A 267 -5.97 24.87 11.94
C ASN A 267 -6.10 23.38 11.55
N VAL A 268 -6.69 23.11 10.39
CA VAL A 268 -6.83 21.77 9.82
C VAL A 268 -6.11 21.78 8.49
N THR A 269 -4.98 21.10 8.44
CA THR A 269 -4.05 21.07 7.28
C THR A 269 -4.12 19.77 6.49
N SER A 270 -4.75 18.73 7.04
CA SER A 270 -4.98 17.45 6.38
C SER A 270 -6.36 16.90 6.70
N LYS A 271 -6.84 15.98 5.86
CA LYS A 271 -8.07 15.23 6.12
C LYS A 271 -7.83 14.25 7.28
N PRO A 272 -8.76 14.10 8.24
CA PRO A 272 -8.60 13.14 9.33
C PRO A 272 -8.48 11.71 8.80
N GLU A 273 -7.53 10.95 9.34
CA GLU A 273 -7.22 9.59 8.89
C GLU A 273 -7.96 8.53 9.74
N GLU A 274 -7.90 7.27 9.29
CA GLU A 274 -8.42 6.09 10.00
C GLU A 274 -9.91 6.15 10.35
N GLY A 275 -10.70 6.86 9.53
CA GLY A 275 -12.14 6.99 9.76
C GLY A 275 -12.51 7.91 10.93
N ASN A 276 -11.56 8.70 11.42
CA ASN A 276 -11.82 9.73 12.43
C ASN A 276 -12.43 10.99 11.81
N ASN A 277 -12.89 11.87 12.68
CA ASN A 277 -13.49 13.14 12.34
C ASN A 277 -12.98 14.23 13.28
N LEU A 278 -12.81 15.44 12.77
CA LEU A 278 -12.48 16.60 13.58
C LEU A 278 -13.74 17.39 13.89
N ILE A 279 -14.01 17.65 15.16
CA ILE A 279 -15.20 18.38 15.61
C ILE A 279 -14.76 19.61 16.38
N ARG A 280 -15.36 20.76 16.08
CA ARG A 280 -15.31 21.96 16.92
C ARG A 280 -16.70 22.54 17.13
N PHE A 281 -16.86 23.36 18.14
CA PHE A 281 -18.12 24.03 18.47
C PHE A 281 -18.01 25.55 18.34
N ILE A 282 -19.10 26.19 17.92
CA ILE A 282 -19.30 27.66 18.01
C ILE A 282 -20.48 27.90 18.94
N ASN A 283 -20.29 28.79 19.91
CA ASN A 283 -21.37 29.24 20.78
C ASN A 283 -22.14 30.40 20.13
N ASN A 284 -23.39 30.18 19.70
CA ASN A 284 -24.25 31.25 19.17
C ASN A 284 -25.17 31.89 20.23
N PHE A 285 -25.09 31.47 21.49
CA PHE A 285 -25.81 32.07 22.60
C PHE A 285 -25.18 33.37 23.07
N PRO A 286 -25.97 34.28 23.69
CA PRO A 286 -25.42 35.46 24.37
C PRO A 286 -24.61 35.09 25.63
N ASP A 287 -24.97 34.01 26.32
CA ASP A 287 -24.32 33.57 27.55
C ASP A 287 -23.14 32.63 27.28
N THR A 288 -22.22 32.55 28.23
CA THR A 288 -21.13 31.56 28.21
C THR A 288 -21.68 30.16 28.47
N ILE A 289 -21.31 29.21 27.63
CA ILE A 289 -21.76 27.81 27.72
C ILE A 289 -20.58 26.87 27.96
N ASN A 290 -20.79 25.75 28.66
CA ASN A 290 -19.79 24.69 28.76
C ASN A 290 -20.24 23.48 27.93
N VAL A 291 -19.42 23.04 26.96
CA VAL A 291 -19.80 22.01 25.99
C VAL A 291 -19.03 20.73 26.22
N THR A 292 -19.71 19.60 26.16
CA THR A 292 -19.12 18.26 26.20
C THR A 292 -19.76 17.38 25.13
N MET A 293 -18.97 16.55 24.46
CA MET A 293 -19.47 15.58 23.48
C MET A 293 -18.94 14.19 23.84
N GLY A 294 -19.86 13.27 24.15
CA GLY A 294 -19.50 11.98 24.75
C GLY A 294 -18.76 12.18 26.08
N ASN A 295 -17.50 11.75 26.13
CA ASN A 295 -16.63 11.90 27.31
C ASN A 295 -15.60 13.03 27.17
N THR A 296 -15.63 13.79 26.07
CA THR A 296 -14.62 14.80 25.76
C THR A 296 -15.16 16.20 26.04
N PRO A 297 -14.63 16.93 27.03
CA PRO A 297 -15.02 18.32 27.28
C PRO A 297 -14.35 19.25 26.26
N PHE A 298 -15.10 20.24 25.78
CA PHE A 298 -14.60 21.32 24.92
C PHE A 298 -14.35 22.63 25.68
N GLY A 299 -14.69 22.66 26.96
CA GLY A 299 -14.49 23.81 27.84
C GLY A 299 -15.60 24.86 27.72
N THR A 300 -15.35 26.00 28.38
CA THR A 300 -16.25 27.14 28.39
C THR A 300 -16.07 28.02 27.15
N LEU A 301 -17.17 28.23 26.42
CA LEU A 301 -17.21 29.04 25.21
C LEU A 301 -18.00 30.31 25.48
N MET A 302 -17.34 31.47 25.34
CA MET A 302 -17.97 32.78 25.34
C MET A 302 -18.87 32.96 24.10
N SER A 303 -19.77 33.95 24.15
CA SER A 303 -20.63 34.26 22.99
C SER A 303 -19.81 34.47 21.72
N LEU A 304 -20.25 33.85 20.63
CA LEU A 304 -19.65 33.87 19.30
C LEU A 304 -18.21 33.34 19.21
N SER A 305 -17.67 32.77 20.29
CA SER A 305 -16.35 32.12 20.27
C SER A 305 -16.44 30.66 19.82
N ALA A 306 -15.31 30.12 19.37
CA ALA A 306 -15.19 28.74 18.91
C ALA A 306 -14.20 27.95 19.78
N SER A 307 -14.44 26.64 19.89
CA SER A 307 -13.50 25.71 20.48
C SER A 307 -12.38 25.32 19.51
N ASN A 308 -11.34 24.68 20.04
CA ASN A 308 -10.40 23.92 19.22
C ASN A 308 -11.05 22.65 18.67
N TYR A 309 -10.45 22.08 17.63
CA TYR A 309 -10.85 20.79 17.09
C TYR A 309 -10.42 19.64 17.99
N ASN A 310 -11.29 18.65 18.17
CA ASN A 310 -11.00 17.38 18.81
C ASN A 310 -11.38 16.20 17.91
N LEU A 311 -10.73 15.06 18.10
CA LEU A 311 -10.87 13.87 17.26
C LEU A 311 -12.00 12.94 17.76
N PHE A 312 -12.87 12.49 16.86
CA PHE A 312 -13.95 11.55 17.15
C PHE A 312 -14.02 10.46 16.09
N SER A 313 -14.18 9.21 16.50
CA SER A 313 -14.33 8.10 15.56
C SER A 313 -15.67 8.14 14.83
N GLY A 314 -15.65 7.78 13.55
CA GLY A 314 -16.80 7.79 12.65
C GLY A 314 -17.82 6.68 12.87
N GLY A 315 -18.95 6.81 12.16
CA GLY A 315 -20.05 5.84 12.09
C GLY A 315 -20.81 5.61 13.38
N ARG A 316 -20.71 6.50 14.37
CA ARG A 316 -21.53 6.46 15.60
C ARG A 316 -22.07 7.85 15.93
N LYS A 317 -23.17 7.89 16.67
CA LYS A 317 -23.73 9.12 17.23
C LYS A 317 -23.13 9.34 18.61
N TYR A 318 -22.94 10.60 18.97
CA TYR A 318 -22.45 11.01 20.27
C TYR A 318 -23.48 11.92 20.92
N ASN A 319 -23.63 11.83 22.24
CA ASN A 319 -24.44 12.79 22.96
C ASN A 319 -23.66 14.11 23.10
N ILE A 320 -24.25 15.20 22.65
CA ILE A 320 -23.73 16.56 22.80
C ILE A 320 -24.49 17.20 23.95
N THR A 321 -23.78 17.66 24.97
CA THR A 321 -24.35 18.32 26.14
C THR A 321 -23.78 19.71 26.28
N ALA A 322 -24.65 20.69 26.56
CA ALA A 322 -24.28 22.06 26.87
C ALA A 322 -24.88 22.45 28.22
N ILE A 323 -24.08 23.06 29.09
CA ILE A 323 -24.52 23.63 30.37
C ILE A 323 -24.63 25.14 30.20
N ILE A 324 -25.83 25.68 30.45
CA ILE A 324 -26.18 27.10 30.27
C ILE A 324 -26.84 27.57 31.56
N ASN A 325 -26.24 28.53 32.28
CA ASN A 325 -26.80 29.06 33.54
C ASN A 325 -27.21 27.99 34.57
N SER A 326 -26.48 26.87 34.65
CA SER A 326 -26.75 25.68 35.49
C SER A 326 -27.87 24.74 34.99
N GLU A 327 -28.47 25.01 33.83
CA GLU A 327 -29.37 24.09 33.14
C GLU A 327 -28.61 23.22 32.13
N LEU A 328 -28.99 21.95 32.01
CA LEU A 328 -28.36 20.98 31.12
C LEU A 328 -29.24 20.72 29.90
N CYS A 329 -28.68 20.97 28.72
CA CYS A 329 -29.32 20.73 27.43
C CYS A 329 -28.56 19.64 26.68
N SER A 330 -29.28 18.73 26.02
CA SER A 330 -28.64 17.63 25.29
C SER A 330 -29.27 17.35 23.93
N VAL A 331 -28.46 16.79 23.02
CA VAL A 331 -28.90 16.30 21.71
C VAL A 331 -27.98 15.21 21.20
N ASN A 332 -28.54 14.20 20.55
CA ASN A 332 -27.74 13.20 19.84
C ASN A 332 -27.22 13.77 18.53
N SER A 333 -25.92 13.63 18.29
CA SER A 333 -25.28 14.08 17.06
C SER A 333 -25.83 13.35 15.82
N LYS A 334 -25.61 13.95 14.64
CA LYS A 334 -25.70 13.17 13.39
C LYS A 334 -24.69 12.03 13.42
N ALA A 335 -24.94 10.97 12.66
CA ALA A 335 -23.94 9.93 12.46
C ALA A 335 -22.75 10.55 11.70
N LEU A 336 -21.59 10.61 12.36
CA LEU A 336 -20.39 11.17 11.73
C LEU A 336 -19.92 10.21 10.63
N GLY A 337 -19.51 10.76 9.48
CA GLY A 337 -18.92 9.99 8.40
C GLY A 337 -17.48 9.55 8.72
N PHE A 338 -16.69 9.33 7.67
CA PHE A 338 -15.29 8.95 7.75
C PHE A 338 -14.43 10.07 7.16
N GLY A 339 -13.42 10.52 7.89
CA GLY A 339 -12.49 11.55 7.41
C GLY A 339 -13.10 12.94 7.26
N SER A 340 -14.19 13.26 7.97
CA SER A 340 -14.82 14.59 7.88
C SER A 340 -14.38 15.55 8.99
N ALA A 341 -14.52 16.84 8.73
CA ALA A 341 -14.36 17.88 9.75
C ALA A 341 -15.65 18.72 9.82
N TYR A 342 -16.14 18.97 11.03
CA TYR A 342 -17.37 19.72 11.26
C TYR A 342 -17.18 20.83 12.29
N THR A 343 -17.82 21.95 11.99
CA THR A 343 -18.12 23.03 12.91
C THR A 343 -19.57 22.91 13.32
N ILE A 344 -19.82 22.62 14.59
CA ILE A 344 -21.16 22.49 15.15
C ILE A 344 -21.52 23.81 15.84
N VAL A 345 -22.56 24.47 15.36
CA VAL A 345 -23.07 25.72 15.94
C VAL A 345 -24.17 25.39 16.93
N ILE A 346 -24.04 25.87 18.17
CA ILE A 346 -25.04 25.70 19.23
C ILE A 346 -25.94 26.93 19.25
N ASN A 347 -27.21 26.76 18.87
CA ASN A 347 -28.11 27.88 18.54
C ASN A 347 -29.09 28.22 19.64
N ARG A 348 -29.75 27.20 20.18
CA ARG A 348 -30.84 27.35 21.13
C ARG A 348 -30.90 26.16 22.06
N CYS A 349 -31.39 26.38 23.26
CA CYS A 349 -31.74 25.35 24.21
C CYS A 349 -33.18 25.62 24.61
N THR A 350 -34.01 24.59 24.56
CA THR A 350 -35.43 24.69 24.89
C THR A 350 -35.78 23.53 25.81
N GLY A 351 -35.92 23.82 27.11
CA GLY A 351 -35.99 22.80 28.14
C GLY A 351 -34.68 21.99 28.18
N GLU A 352 -34.79 20.67 28.08
CA GLU A 352 -33.63 19.76 28.05
C GLU A 352 -33.06 19.52 26.64
N THR A 353 -33.65 20.13 25.60
CA THR A 353 -33.27 19.89 24.20
C THR A 353 -32.32 20.95 23.67
N LEU A 354 -31.22 20.51 23.07
CA LEU A 354 -30.23 21.38 22.43
C LEU A 354 -30.43 21.42 20.91
N ASP A 355 -30.56 22.61 20.34
CA ASP A 355 -30.63 22.84 18.90
C ASP A 355 -29.25 23.19 18.34
N VAL A 356 -28.81 22.42 17.35
CA VAL A 356 -27.48 22.51 16.76
C VAL A 356 -27.54 22.47 15.24
N THR A 357 -26.70 23.28 14.60
CA THR A 357 -26.51 23.27 13.15
C THR A 357 -25.11 22.78 12.79
N TYR A 358 -25.01 22.01 11.71
CA TYR A 358 -23.74 21.46 11.24
C TYR A 358 -23.24 22.25 10.04
N SER A 359 -21.98 22.65 10.09
CA SER A 359 -21.27 23.27 8.99
C SER A 359 -20.10 22.37 8.63
N GLU A 360 -20.06 21.87 7.39
CA GLU A 360 -19.05 20.88 6.97
C GLU A 360 -17.78 21.60 6.52
N ASP A 361 -16.67 21.38 7.23
CA ASP A 361 -15.37 21.97 6.90
C ASP A 361 -14.56 21.07 5.97
N ILE A 362 -14.73 19.75 6.13
CA ILE A 362 -14.25 18.74 5.19
C ILE A 362 -15.35 17.69 5.03
N SER A 363 -15.72 17.41 3.78
CA SER A 363 -16.73 16.41 3.44
C SER A 363 -16.25 14.98 3.79
N PRO A 364 -17.17 14.09 4.19
CA PRO A 364 -16.84 12.70 4.48
C PRO A 364 -16.36 11.97 3.21
N ASN A 365 -15.59 10.89 3.40
CA ASN A 365 -15.21 9.98 2.32
C ASN A 365 -16.47 9.37 1.70
N THR A 366 -16.54 9.36 0.37
CA THR A 366 -17.70 8.83 -0.38
C THR A 366 -17.37 7.55 -1.15
N VAL A 367 -16.09 7.28 -1.41
CA VAL A 367 -15.64 6.07 -2.09
C VAL A 367 -15.52 4.94 -1.07
N HIS A 368 -16.30 3.88 -1.25
CA HIS A 368 -16.33 2.75 -0.32
C HIS A 368 -15.11 1.84 -0.48
N MET A 369 -14.52 1.36 0.63
CA MET A 369 -13.33 0.46 0.64
C MET A 369 -13.49 -0.81 -0.21
N ALA A 370 -14.71 -1.29 -0.41
CA ALA A 370 -15.00 -2.43 -1.30
C ALA A 370 -14.48 -2.24 -2.74
N TRP A 371 -14.29 -1.00 -3.20
CA TRP A 371 -13.68 -0.73 -4.51
C TRP A 371 -12.21 -1.14 -4.62
N GLN A 372 -11.55 -1.51 -3.50
CA GLN A 372 -10.23 -2.15 -3.53
C GLN A 372 -10.31 -3.67 -3.75
N ILE A 373 -11.47 -4.31 -3.61
CA ILE A 373 -11.58 -5.77 -3.81
C ILE A 373 -11.15 -6.19 -5.23
N PRO A 374 -11.50 -5.48 -6.32
CA PRO A 374 -11.03 -5.81 -7.66
C PRO A 374 -9.50 -5.80 -7.82
N GLN A 375 -8.79 -4.79 -7.28
CA GLN A 375 -7.32 -4.74 -7.37
C GLN A 375 -6.67 -5.86 -6.53
N TYR A 376 -7.20 -6.15 -5.34
CA TYR A 376 -6.77 -7.30 -4.54
C TYR A 376 -6.99 -8.60 -5.29
N PHE A 377 -8.16 -8.81 -5.89
CA PHE A 377 -8.48 -10.00 -6.67
C PHE A 377 -7.50 -10.23 -7.83
N ILE A 378 -7.20 -9.18 -8.61
CA ILE A 378 -6.26 -9.29 -9.73
C ILE A 378 -4.85 -9.59 -9.21
N LEU A 379 -4.41 -8.94 -8.13
CA LEU A 379 -3.10 -9.18 -7.53
C LEU A 379 -2.97 -10.57 -6.91
N THR A 380 -4.02 -11.09 -6.28
CA THR A 380 -4.03 -12.46 -5.77
C THR A 380 -3.97 -13.48 -6.90
N CYS A 381 -4.71 -13.25 -8.00
CA CYS A 381 -4.59 -14.09 -9.20
C CYS A 381 -3.15 -14.06 -9.75
N ALA A 382 -2.53 -12.88 -9.76
CA ALA A 382 -1.13 -12.71 -10.13
C ALA A 382 -0.20 -13.53 -9.22
N GLU A 383 -0.38 -13.40 -7.89
CA GLU A 383 0.41 -14.09 -6.88
C GLU A 383 0.32 -15.61 -7.01
N VAL A 384 -0.89 -16.16 -7.16
CA VAL A 384 -1.08 -17.61 -7.29
C VAL A 384 -0.34 -18.14 -8.52
N VAL A 385 -0.50 -17.48 -9.68
CA VAL A 385 0.11 -17.96 -10.92
C VAL A 385 1.62 -17.71 -10.94
N PHE A 386 2.11 -16.64 -10.30
CA PHE A 386 3.53 -16.30 -10.19
C PHE A 386 4.26 -17.12 -9.11
N SER A 387 3.84 -17.03 -7.85
CA SER A 387 4.57 -17.57 -6.70
C SER A 387 4.46 -19.09 -6.59
N VAL A 388 3.24 -19.64 -6.71
CA VAL A 388 3.04 -21.10 -6.60
C VAL A 388 3.76 -21.80 -7.74
N THR A 389 3.53 -21.36 -8.98
CA THR A 389 4.22 -21.91 -10.16
C THR A 389 5.72 -21.65 -10.11
N GLY A 390 6.16 -20.47 -9.68
CA GLY A 390 7.57 -20.10 -9.59
C GLY A 390 8.34 -21.01 -8.65
N LEU A 391 7.77 -21.29 -7.47
CA LEU A 391 8.34 -22.24 -6.52
C LEU A 391 8.32 -23.66 -7.09
N GLU A 392 7.21 -24.12 -7.67
CA GLU A 392 7.09 -25.45 -8.29
C GLU A 392 8.12 -25.65 -9.41
N PHE A 393 8.24 -24.69 -10.32
CA PHE A 393 9.24 -24.67 -11.40
C PHE A 393 10.64 -24.79 -10.81
N SER A 394 10.96 -23.99 -9.81
CA SER A 394 12.27 -23.97 -9.18
C SER A 394 12.59 -25.30 -8.50
N TYR A 395 11.60 -25.95 -7.88
CA TYR A 395 11.74 -27.31 -7.35
C TYR A 395 11.94 -28.37 -8.44
N SER A 396 11.27 -28.22 -9.60
CA SER A 396 11.37 -29.16 -10.72
C SER A 396 12.70 -29.08 -11.46
N GLN A 397 13.33 -27.90 -11.48
CA GLN A 397 14.63 -27.66 -12.12
C GLN A 397 15.81 -27.82 -11.13
N ALA A 398 15.53 -28.11 -9.87
CA ALA A 398 16.53 -28.30 -8.83
C ALA A 398 17.05 -29.75 -8.79
N PRO A 399 18.37 -29.97 -8.76
CA PRO A 399 18.94 -31.24 -8.30
C PRO A 399 18.41 -31.62 -6.91
N SER A 400 18.31 -32.92 -6.66
CA SER A 400 17.68 -33.48 -5.45
C SER A 400 18.28 -32.91 -4.15
N ASN A 401 19.60 -32.70 -4.13
CA ASN A 401 20.37 -32.14 -3.02
C ASN A 401 20.46 -30.59 -3.02
N MET A 402 19.97 -29.88 -4.04
CA MET A 402 20.14 -28.42 -4.16
C MET A 402 18.84 -27.61 -4.04
N LYS A 403 17.70 -28.26 -3.80
CA LYS A 403 16.41 -27.60 -3.57
C LYS A 403 16.47 -26.49 -2.51
N ALA A 404 17.20 -26.73 -1.42
CA ALA A 404 17.38 -25.74 -0.35
C ALA A 404 18.15 -24.49 -0.82
N VAL A 405 19.09 -24.61 -1.76
CA VAL A 405 19.86 -23.48 -2.32
C VAL A 405 18.96 -22.60 -3.16
N LEU A 406 18.06 -23.19 -3.96
CA LEU A 406 17.11 -22.43 -4.78
C LEU A 406 16.02 -21.74 -3.94
N GLN A 407 15.58 -22.38 -2.85
CA GLN A 407 14.69 -21.73 -1.88
C GLN A 407 15.36 -20.55 -1.17
N ALA A 408 16.62 -20.71 -0.76
CA ALA A 408 17.40 -19.61 -0.20
C ALA A 408 17.57 -18.47 -1.22
N GLY A 409 17.83 -18.80 -2.49
CA GLY A 409 17.89 -17.82 -3.58
C GLY A 409 16.57 -17.09 -3.82
N TRP A 410 15.43 -17.79 -3.71
CA TRP A 410 14.11 -17.18 -3.80
C TRP A 410 13.88 -16.17 -2.67
N LEU A 411 14.11 -16.58 -1.42
CA LEU A 411 14.00 -15.69 -0.26
C LEU A 411 14.98 -14.51 -0.33
N LEU A 412 16.17 -14.70 -0.90
CA LEU A 412 17.10 -13.62 -1.16
C LEU A 412 16.49 -12.57 -2.11
N THR A 413 15.72 -12.99 -3.12
CA THR A 413 15.06 -12.03 -4.01
C THR A 413 14.01 -11.18 -3.29
N VAL A 414 13.26 -11.79 -2.36
CA VAL A 414 12.32 -11.07 -1.49
C VAL A 414 13.07 -10.07 -0.61
N ALA A 415 14.18 -10.49 0.01
CA ALA A 415 15.01 -9.61 0.84
C ALA A 415 15.57 -8.42 0.05
N VAL A 416 16.06 -8.64 -1.16
CA VAL A 416 16.52 -7.56 -2.05
C VAL A 416 15.35 -6.65 -2.45
N GLY A 417 14.18 -7.21 -2.73
CA GLY A 417 12.96 -6.43 -3.00
C GLY A 417 12.59 -5.49 -1.86
N ASN A 418 12.61 -5.99 -0.62
CA ASN A 418 12.38 -5.18 0.59
C ASN A 418 13.41 -4.05 0.76
N ILE A 419 14.67 -4.26 0.38
CA ILE A 419 15.70 -3.21 0.38
C ILE A 419 15.37 -2.15 -0.68
N ILE A 420 14.94 -2.56 -1.88
CA ILE A 420 14.51 -1.63 -2.94
C ILE A 420 13.35 -0.76 -2.45
N VAL A 421 12.36 -1.35 -1.76
CA VAL A 421 11.24 -0.60 -1.15
C VAL A 421 11.74 0.52 -0.24
N LEU A 422 12.68 0.20 0.66
CA LEU A 422 13.22 1.16 1.62
C LEU A 422 13.94 2.33 0.91
N ILE A 423 14.70 2.03 -0.15
CA ILE A 423 15.40 3.06 -0.94
C ILE A 423 14.39 3.94 -1.67
N VAL A 424 13.41 3.33 -2.35
CA VAL A 424 12.40 4.06 -3.13
C VAL A 424 11.55 4.93 -2.22
N ALA A 425 11.11 4.42 -1.06
CA ALA A 425 10.34 5.20 -0.08
C ALA A 425 11.11 6.42 0.44
N GLY A 426 12.43 6.31 0.62
CA GLY A 426 13.28 7.46 0.99
C GLY A 426 13.56 8.45 -0.15
N ALA A 427 13.48 8.00 -1.41
CA ALA A 427 13.82 8.80 -2.59
C ALA A 427 12.60 9.40 -3.32
N SER A 428 11.42 8.79 -3.20
CA SER A 428 10.21 9.22 -3.90
C SER A 428 9.69 10.54 -3.34
N LYS A 429 9.75 11.59 -4.16
CA LYS A 429 9.12 12.90 -3.92
C LYS A 429 7.82 13.09 -4.70
N LEU A 430 7.22 12.00 -5.18
CA LEU A 430 5.96 12.10 -5.93
C LEU A 430 4.88 12.60 -4.97
N SER A 431 4.28 13.76 -5.28
CA SER A 431 3.20 14.33 -4.47
C SER A 431 1.89 13.57 -4.66
N GLU A 432 1.68 12.99 -5.85
CA GLU A 432 0.41 12.39 -6.24
C GLU A 432 0.44 10.86 -6.14
N GLN A 433 -0.43 10.28 -5.31
CA GLN A 433 -0.52 8.83 -5.12
C GLN A 433 -0.93 8.06 -6.39
N TRP A 434 -1.81 8.61 -7.21
CA TRP A 434 -2.24 7.94 -8.45
C TRP A 434 -1.06 7.77 -9.43
N ALA A 435 -0.17 8.76 -9.48
CA ALA A 435 1.01 8.73 -10.33
C ALA A 435 2.02 7.69 -9.85
N GLU A 436 2.15 7.48 -8.54
CA GLU A 436 2.94 6.38 -7.97
C GLU A 436 2.41 5.02 -8.44
N TYR A 437 1.09 4.80 -8.43
CA TYR A 437 0.50 3.55 -8.90
C TYR A 437 0.72 3.30 -10.40
N VAL A 438 0.63 4.35 -11.23
CA VAL A 438 0.95 4.24 -12.67
C VAL A 438 2.43 3.90 -12.88
N LEU A 439 3.33 4.51 -12.10
CA LEU A 439 4.76 4.19 -12.12
C LEU A 439 4.99 2.71 -11.76
N PHE A 440 4.35 2.22 -10.70
CA PHE A 440 4.46 0.82 -10.29
C PHE A 440 3.93 -0.15 -11.35
N ALA A 441 2.81 0.18 -11.98
CA ALA A 441 2.27 -0.60 -13.09
C ALA A 441 3.26 -0.67 -14.27
N ALA A 442 3.87 0.48 -14.65
CA ALA A 442 4.84 0.55 -15.73
C ALA A 442 6.13 -0.22 -15.41
N LEU A 443 6.65 -0.12 -14.19
CA LEU A 443 7.82 -0.87 -13.74
C LEU A 443 7.56 -2.38 -13.73
N LEU A 444 6.39 -2.83 -13.23
CA LEU A 444 6.00 -4.24 -13.29
C LEU A 444 5.89 -4.75 -14.73
N LEU A 445 5.34 -3.92 -15.64
CA LEU A 445 5.27 -4.28 -17.05
C LEU A 445 6.67 -4.40 -17.68
N ALA A 446 7.59 -3.50 -17.35
CA ALA A 446 8.98 -3.59 -17.81
C ALA A 446 9.67 -4.87 -17.29
N VAL A 447 9.49 -5.19 -16.00
CA VAL A 447 9.98 -6.44 -15.39
C VAL A 447 9.37 -7.66 -16.07
N CYS A 448 8.07 -7.63 -16.37
CA CYS A 448 7.37 -8.67 -17.11
C CYS A 448 7.98 -8.90 -18.49
N ILE A 449 8.28 -7.82 -19.24
CA ILE A 449 8.91 -7.91 -20.57
C ILE A 449 10.32 -8.50 -20.46
N ILE A 450 11.14 -8.02 -19.51
CA ILE A 450 12.50 -8.53 -19.28
C ILE A 450 12.45 -10.02 -18.94
N PHE A 451 11.57 -10.42 -18.02
CA PHE A 451 11.41 -11.82 -17.64
C PHE A 451 10.92 -12.67 -18.82
N ALA A 452 9.97 -12.19 -19.63
CA ALA A 452 9.49 -12.89 -20.82
C ALA A 452 10.61 -13.15 -21.83
N VAL A 453 11.49 -12.16 -22.06
CA VAL A 453 12.66 -12.31 -22.94
C VAL A 453 13.64 -13.34 -22.35
N MET A 454 13.95 -13.24 -21.06
CA MET A 454 14.83 -14.22 -20.39
C MET A 454 14.25 -15.64 -20.43
N ALA A 455 12.96 -15.78 -20.22
CA ALA A 455 12.23 -17.04 -20.28
C ALA A 455 12.22 -17.64 -21.69
N TYR A 456 12.15 -16.81 -22.74
CA TYR A 456 12.22 -17.28 -24.12
C TYR A 456 13.55 -17.96 -24.45
N PHE A 457 14.67 -17.44 -23.91
CA PHE A 457 16.00 -18.02 -24.09
C PHE A 457 16.33 -19.14 -23.10
N TYR A 458 15.42 -19.48 -22.18
CA TYR A 458 15.66 -20.49 -21.17
C TYR A 458 15.45 -21.90 -21.72
N THR A 459 16.45 -22.76 -21.50
CA THR A 459 16.37 -24.18 -21.84
C THR A 459 16.00 -25.01 -20.61
N TYR A 460 14.82 -25.63 -20.67
CA TYR A 460 14.38 -26.58 -19.65
C TYR A 460 15.38 -27.72 -19.53
N THR A 461 15.80 -27.99 -18.31
CA THR A 461 16.76 -29.03 -18.00
C THR A 461 16.11 -30.00 -17.03
N ASP A 462 16.02 -31.29 -17.36
CA ASP A 462 15.54 -32.30 -16.41
C ASP A 462 16.70 -32.71 -15.48
N PRO A 463 16.65 -32.39 -14.17
CA PRO A 463 17.72 -32.75 -13.25
C PRO A 463 17.87 -34.25 -13.08
N ASN A 464 16.79 -35.03 -13.25
CA ASN A 464 16.82 -36.49 -13.09
C ASN A 464 17.58 -37.15 -14.25
N GLU A 465 17.41 -36.64 -15.47
CA GLU A 465 18.17 -37.13 -16.63
C GLU A 465 19.66 -36.83 -16.47
N ILE A 466 20.02 -35.62 -15.99
CA ILE A 466 21.42 -35.27 -15.72
C ILE A 466 22.00 -36.15 -14.59
N GLU A 467 21.25 -36.37 -13.51
CA GLU A 467 21.69 -37.24 -12.42
C GLU A 467 21.86 -38.69 -12.90
N ALA A 468 20.96 -39.21 -13.74
CA ALA A 468 21.08 -40.54 -14.33
C ALA A 468 22.30 -40.67 -15.25
N GLN A 469 22.58 -39.67 -16.09
CA GLN A 469 23.77 -39.65 -16.94
C GLN A 469 25.06 -39.65 -16.11
N LEU A 470 25.12 -38.84 -15.05
CA LEU A 470 26.26 -38.79 -14.14
C LEU A 470 26.45 -40.12 -13.39
N ASP A 471 25.36 -40.75 -12.94
CA ASP A 471 25.41 -42.06 -12.28
C ASP A 471 25.92 -43.16 -13.23
N GLU A 472 25.56 -43.11 -14.52
CA GLU A 472 26.11 -44.02 -15.54
C GLU A 472 27.60 -43.77 -15.82
N GLU A 473 28.02 -42.51 -15.90
CA GLU A 473 29.43 -42.14 -16.08
C GLU A 473 30.28 -42.59 -14.89
N GLU A 474 29.80 -42.38 -13.66
CA GLU A 474 30.47 -42.82 -12.43
C GLU A 474 30.62 -44.35 -12.42
N LYS A 475 29.56 -45.10 -12.80
CA LYS A 475 29.64 -46.57 -12.93
C LYS A 475 30.66 -47.03 -13.98
N LYS A 476 30.71 -46.37 -15.14
CA LYS A 476 31.69 -46.68 -16.20
C LYS A 476 33.11 -46.40 -15.73
N GLN A 477 33.33 -45.30 -14.99
CA GLN A 477 34.64 -44.95 -14.45
C GLN A 477 35.11 -45.96 -13.40
N VAL A 478 34.24 -46.33 -12.45
CA VAL A 478 34.56 -47.36 -11.44
C VAL A 478 34.94 -48.68 -12.10
N LYS A 479 34.19 -49.11 -13.12
CA LYS A 479 34.50 -50.34 -13.86
C LYS A 479 35.87 -50.24 -14.57
N LYS A 480 36.17 -49.09 -15.18
CA LYS A 480 37.45 -48.85 -15.86
C LYS A 480 38.63 -48.85 -14.88
N ASP A 481 38.44 -48.28 -13.69
CA ASP A 481 39.46 -48.26 -12.64
C ASP A 481 39.68 -49.68 -12.10
N GLN A 482 38.62 -50.46 -11.87
CA GLN A 482 38.71 -51.89 -11.51
C GLN A 482 39.46 -52.71 -12.55
N ASP A 483 39.11 -52.58 -13.84
CA ASP A 483 39.78 -53.26 -14.94
C ASP A 483 41.28 -52.87 -15.03
N ALA A 484 41.62 -51.63 -14.68
CA ALA A 484 43.01 -51.15 -14.65
C ALA A 484 43.78 -51.74 -13.46
N TYR A 485 43.18 -51.80 -12.27
CA TYR A 485 43.76 -52.45 -11.10
C TYR A 485 43.99 -53.95 -11.32
N GLU A 486 43.04 -54.66 -11.91
CA GLU A 486 43.18 -56.09 -12.24
C GLU A 486 44.32 -56.31 -13.23
N LYS A 487 44.40 -55.52 -14.31
CA LYS A 487 45.52 -55.59 -15.26
C LYS A 487 46.87 -55.29 -14.63
N GLN A 488 46.91 -54.36 -13.67
CA GLN A 488 48.14 -54.01 -12.96
C GLN A 488 48.55 -55.11 -11.98
N ALA A 489 47.59 -55.75 -11.30
CA ALA A 489 47.81 -56.91 -10.44
C ALA A 489 48.28 -58.14 -11.24
N GLU A 490 47.69 -58.40 -12.42
CA GLU A 490 48.15 -59.46 -13.33
C GLU A 490 49.57 -59.18 -13.87
N ALA A 491 49.90 -57.94 -14.18
CA ALA A 491 51.23 -57.56 -14.64
C ALA A 491 52.31 -57.77 -13.55
N VAL A 492 51.98 -57.46 -12.29
CA VAL A 492 52.87 -57.69 -11.13
C VAL A 492 52.99 -59.18 -10.80
N SER A 493 51.94 -59.99 -10.99
CA SER A 493 52.00 -61.44 -10.79
C SER A 493 52.77 -62.20 -11.88
N ARG A 494 53.07 -61.56 -13.02
CA ARG A 494 53.83 -62.13 -14.15
C ARG A 494 55.31 -61.70 -14.18
N MET A 495 55.73 -60.79 -13.29
CA MET A 495 57.13 -60.50 -12.97
C MET A 495 57.56 -61.35 -11.78
#